data_AF-A0A7C4M414-F1
#
_entry.id   AF-A0A7C4M414-F1
#
_cell.length_a   1.000
_cell.length_b   1.000
_cell.length_c   1.000
_cell.angle_alpha   90.00
_cell.angle_beta   90.00
_cell.angle_gamma   90.00
#
_symmetry.space_group_name_H-M   'P 1'
#
loop_
_entity.id
_entity.type
_entity.pdbx_description
1 polymer ?
#
loop_
_entity_poly.entity_id
_entity_poly.type
_entity_poly.pdbx_seq_one_letter_code
_entity_poly.pdbx_strand_id
1 'polypeptide(L)'
;MPRETYRKILLEDIILEAVSNPSQVYYDLSTGATIATKGLNGRHILVAYIKEDGEVKVITTFITSEVQEIIRRKMDSGRWVRVK
;
A
#
# COMPACT_ATOMS: atom_id res chain seq x y z
N MET A 1 -1.25 -3.72 -29.31
CA MET A 1 -1.79 -2.90 -28.20
C MET A 1 -0.72 -1.91 -27.73
N PRO A 2 -1.07 -0.70 -27.26
CA PRO A 2 -0.11 0.33 -26.86
C PRO A 2 0.64 -0.03 -25.56
N ARG A 3 1.92 0.35 -25.45
CA ARG A 3 2.77 0.07 -24.27
C ARG A 3 2.24 0.68 -22.97
N GLU A 4 1.52 1.79 -23.04
CA GLU A 4 0.95 2.48 -21.87
C GLU A 4 -0.18 1.68 -21.21
N THR A 5 -1.00 0.99 -22.01
CA THR A 5 -2.09 0.16 -21.51
C THR A 5 -1.57 -1.02 -20.67
N TYR A 6 -0.50 -1.68 -21.13
CA TYR A 6 0.13 -2.78 -20.38
C TYR A 6 0.69 -2.34 -19.03
N ARG A 7 1.31 -1.14 -18.98
CA ARG A 7 1.88 -0.61 -17.74
C ARG A 7 0.79 -0.33 -16.69
N LYS A 8 -0.36 0.18 -17.13
CA LYS A 8 -1.49 0.46 -16.24
C LYS A 8 -2.06 -0.82 -15.65
N ILE A 9 -2.33 -1.82 -16.50
CA ILE A 9 -2.87 -3.13 -16.07
C ILE A 9 -1.94 -3.77 -15.04
N LEU A 10 -0.63 -3.80 -15.31
CA LEU A 10 0.35 -4.37 -14.37
C LEU A 10 0.35 -3.65 -13.02
N LEU A 11 0.14 -2.32 -13.00
CA LEU A 11 0.08 -1.56 -11.75
C LEU A 11 -1.20 -1.88 -10.98
N GLU A 12 -2.34 -2.02 -11.65
CA GLU A 12 -3.62 -2.40 -11.03
C GLU A 12 -3.54 -3.80 -10.40
N ASP A 13 -2.94 -4.78 -11.09
CA ASP A 13 -2.71 -6.13 -10.54
C ASP A 13 -1.82 -6.09 -9.29
N ILE A 14 -0.74 -5.31 -9.32
CA ILE A 14 0.17 -5.16 -8.18
C ILE A 14 -0.56 -4.51 -6.98
N ILE A 15 -1.40 -3.51 -7.22
CA ILE A 15 -2.18 -2.85 -6.17
C ILE A 15 -3.18 -3.84 -5.58
N LEU A 16 -3.90 -4.60 -6.42
CA LEU A 16 -4.84 -5.61 -5.99
C LEU A 16 -4.16 -6.69 -5.15
N GLU A 17 -2.97 -7.14 -5.56
CA GLU A 17 -2.19 -8.12 -4.81
C GLU A 17 -1.73 -7.55 -3.46
N ALA A 18 -1.29 -6.28 -3.43
CA ALA A 18 -0.89 -5.62 -2.20
C ALA A 18 -2.04 -5.51 -1.20
N VAL A 19 -3.26 -5.21 -1.66
CA VAL A 19 -4.44 -5.13 -0.79
C VAL A 19 -4.91 -6.52 -0.35
N SER A 20 -4.95 -7.50 -1.26
CA SER A 20 -5.53 -8.82 -0.99
C SER A 20 -4.58 -9.75 -0.23
N ASN A 21 -3.28 -9.66 -0.49
CA ASN A 21 -2.24 -10.46 0.13
C ASN A 21 -1.02 -9.60 0.53
N PRO A 22 -1.18 -8.68 1.49
CA PRO A 22 -0.13 -7.79 1.94
C PRO A 22 0.99 -8.54 2.67
N SER A 23 2.21 -8.04 2.53
CA SER A 23 3.35 -8.43 3.38
C SER A 23 3.17 -7.90 4.81
N GLN A 24 2.73 -6.65 4.95
CA GLN A 24 2.45 -6.01 6.25
C GLN A 24 1.28 -5.03 6.11
N VAL A 25 0.49 -4.88 7.17
CA VAL A 25 -0.66 -3.98 7.23
C VAL A 25 -0.58 -3.05 8.44
N TYR A 26 -0.83 -1.77 8.21
CA TYR A 26 -0.89 -0.74 9.22
C TYR A 26 -2.19 0.04 9.11
N TYR A 27 -2.58 0.71 10.19
CA TYR A 27 -3.68 1.65 10.22
C TYR A 27 -3.13 3.04 10.55
N ASP A 28 -3.42 4.03 9.70
CA ASP A 28 -3.06 5.43 9.94
C ASP A 28 -4.16 6.11 10.75
N LEU A 29 -3.88 6.37 12.03
CA LEU A 29 -4.83 6.98 12.95
C LEU A 29 -5.22 8.42 12.57
N SER A 30 -4.42 9.11 11.75
CA SER A 30 -4.70 10.49 11.37
C SER A 30 -5.69 10.62 10.22
N THR A 31 -5.71 9.64 9.32
CA THR A 31 -6.56 9.67 8.10
C THR A 31 -7.64 8.60 8.13
N GLY A 32 -7.56 7.65 9.06
CA GLY A 32 -8.42 6.47 9.10
C GLY A 32 -8.14 5.46 7.98
N ALA A 33 -7.04 5.63 7.24
CA ALA A 33 -6.69 4.78 6.12
C ALA A 33 -5.98 3.50 6.58
N THR A 34 -6.25 2.39 5.89
CA THR A 34 -5.44 1.19 5.97
C THR A 34 -4.27 1.30 4.99
N ILE A 35 -3.09 0.90 5.45
CA ILE A 35 -1.86 0.91 4.68
C ILE A 35 -1.40 -0.53 4.49
N ALA A 36 -1.46 -1.02 3.26
CA ALA A 36 -0.90 -2.29 2.88
C ALA A 36 0.48 -2.08 2.23
N THR A 37 1.41 -2.99 2.52
CA THR A 37 2.70 -3.04 1.84
C THR A 37 2.93 -4.40 1.20
N LYS A 38 3.63 -4.41 0.06
CA LYS A 38 3.98 -5.63 -0.65
C LYS A 38 5.37 -5.51 -1.26
N GLY A 39 6.20 -6.53 -1.06
CA GLY A 39 7.51 -6.62 -1.70
C GLY A 39 7.40 -6.83 -3.22
N LEU A 40 8.25 -6.14 -3.97
CA LEU A 40 8.36 -6.15 -5.43
C LEU A 40 9.84 -6.26 -5.82
N ASN A 41 10.40 -7.47 -5.93
CA ASN A 41 11.76 -7.73 -6.44
C ASN A 41 12.82 -6.69 -6.03
N GLY A 42 12.98 -6.45 -4.71
CA GLY A 42 13.94 -5.49 -4.15
C GLY A 42 13.41 -4.07 -3.90
N ARG A 43 12.15 -3.80 -4.26
CA ARG A 43 11.38 -2.61 -3.85
C ARG A 43 10.13 -3.04 -3.11
N HIS A 44 9.32 -2.08 -2.71
CA HIS A 44 8.02 -2.31 -2.11
C HIS A 44 7.02 -1.33 -2.68
N ILE A 45 5.78 -1.77 -2.86
CA ILE A 45 4.65 -0.87 -3.03
C ILE A 45 3.99 -0.65 -1.68
N LEU A 46 3.60 0.60 -1.44
CA LEU A 46 2.75 1.01 -0.34
C LEU A 46 1.42 1.48 -0.92
N VAL A 47 0.32 0.94 -0.40
CA VAL A 47 -1.04 1.24 -0.84
C VAL A 47 -1.81 1.74 0.37
N ALA A 48 -2.22 3.01 0.34
CA ALA A 48 -3.18 3.55 1.29
C ALA A 48 -4.58 3.42 0.70
N TYR A 49 -5.49 2.81 1.45
CA TYR A 49 -6.86 2.58 1.02
C TYR A 49 -7.82 2.63 2.21
N ILE A 50 -9.09 2.82 1.90
CA ILE A 50 -10.19 2.61 2.83
C ILE A 50 -11.09 1.50 2.29
N LYS A 51 -11.77 0.81 3.20
CA LYS A 51 -12.75 -0.21 2.87
C LYS A 51 -14.12 0.29 3.32
N GLU A 52 -15.00 0.58 2.35
CA GLU A 52 -16.35 1.08 2.58
C GLU A 52 -17.32 0.22 1.76
N ASP A 53 -18.41 -0.25 2.37
CA ASP A 53 -19.46 -1.05 1.71
C ASP A 53 -18.97 -2.28 0.92
N GLY A 54 -17.87 -2.88 1.39
CA GLY A 54 -17.24 -4.04 0.75
C GLY A 54 -16.31 -3.70 -0.42
N GLU A 55 -16.26 -2.43 -0.83
CA GLU A 55 -15.36 -1.93 -1.87
C GLU A 55 -14.05 -1.40 -1.29
N VAL A 56 -12.98 -1.53 -2.07
CA VAL A 56 -11.66 -0.97 -1.74
C VAL A 56 -11.47 0.31 -2.54
N LYS A 57 -11.38 1.44 -1.84
CA LYS A 57 -11.05 2.72 -2.46
C LYS A 57 -9.60 3.06 -2.17
N VAL A 58 -8.77 2.96 -3.21
CA VAL A 58 -7.35 3.31 -3.16
C VAL A 58 -7.21 4.83 -3.12
N ILE A 59 -6.57 5.34 -2.08
CA ILE A 59 -6.32 6.78 -1.88
C ILE A 59 -5.01 7.18 -2.54
N THR A 60 -3.94 6.43 -2.25
CA THR A 60 -2.62 6.68 -2.83
C THR A 60 -1.79 5.42 -2.91
N THR A 61 -0.90 5.38 -3.90
CA THR A 61 0.08 4.29 -4.05
C THR A 61 1.42 4.88 -4.41
N PHE A 62 2.49 4.29 -3.90
CA PHE A 62 3.84 4.61 -4.37
C PHE A 62 4.77 3.43 -4.16
N ILE A 63 5.80 3.36 -5.01
CA ILE A 63 6.85 2.33 -4.94
C ILE A 63 8.10 2.97 -4.35
N THR A 64 8.71 2.29 -3.38
CA THR A 64 9.91 2.75 -2.69
C THR A 64 10.84 1.58 -2.36
N SER A 65 12.15 1.84 -2.31
CA SER A 65 13.14 0.93 -1.72
C SER A 65 13.24 1.08 -0.20
N GLU A 66 12.75 2.18 0.37
CA GLU A 66 12.97 2.59 1.76
C GLU A 66 11.72 2.40 2.64
N VAL A 67 10.88 1.41 2.32
CA VAL A 67 9.59 1.21 3.01
C VAL A 67 9.76 1.03 4.51
N GLN A 68 10.82 0.36 4.94
CA GLN A 68 11.09 0.07 6.34
C GLN A 68 11.39 1.35 7.13
N GLU A 69 12.08 2.30 6.52
CA GLU A 69 12.34 3.59 7.15
C GLU A 69 11.06 4.43 7.26
N ILE A 70 10.22 4.44 6.23
CA ILE A 70 8.92 5.12 6.25
C ILE A 70 8.04 4.55 7.36
N ILE A 71 7.90 3.22 7.41
CA ILE A 71 7.12 2.52 8.44
C ILE A 71 7.66 2.91 9.82
N ARG A 72 8.97 2.78 10.05
CA ARG A 72 9.60 3.09 11.34
C ARG A 72 9.27 4.51 11.78
N ARG A 73 9.50 5.52 10.93
CA ARG A 73 9.21 6.93 11.26
C ARG A 73 7.74 7.15 11.63
N LYS A 74 6.81 6.46 10.96
CA LYS A 74 5.36 6.59 11.22
C LYS A 74 4.89 5.85 12.47
N MET A 75 5.51 4.70 12.76
CA MET A 75 5.27 3.94 13.99
C MET A 75 5.85 4.68 15.21
N ASP A 76 7.08 5.19 15.10
CA ASP A 76 7.76 5.95 16.16
C ASP A 76 7.00 7.24 16.51
N SER A 77 6.34 7.87 15.53
CA SER A 77 5.47 9.02 15.77
C SER A 77 4.09 8.66 16.33
N GLY A 78 3.80 7.37 16.55
CA GLY A 78 2.49 6.87 16.99
C GLY A 78 1.37 7.07 15.96
N ARG A 79 1.70 7.41 14.71
CA ARG A 79 0.69 7.72 13.67
C ARG A 79 0.17 6.47 13.02
N TRP A 80 1.05 5.49 12.82
CA TRP A 80 0.68 4.18 12.30
C TRP A 80 0.67 3.17 13.44
N VAL A 81 -0.31 2.29 13.40
CA VAL A 81 -0.39 1.13 14.29
C VAL A 81 -0.39 -0.12 13.41
N ARG A 82 0.44 -1.11 13.78
CA ARG A 82 0.49 -2.37 13.04
C ARG A 82 -0.76 -3.19 13.31
N VAL A 83 -1.37 -3.69 12.25
CA VAL A 83 -2.56 -4.55 12.28
C VAL A 83 -2.20 -6.00 11.98
N LYS A 84 -1.31 -6.24 11.01
CA LYS A 84 -0.85 -7.58 10.59
C LYS A 84 0.59 -7.52 10.08
#